data_AF-A0A950SDS0-F1
#
_entry.id   AF-A0A950SDS0-F1
#
_cell.length_a   1.000
_cell.length_b   1.000
_cell.length_c   1.000
_cell.angle_alpha   90.00
_cell.angle_beta   90.00
_cell.angle_gamma   90.00
#
_symmetry.space_group_name_H-M   'P 1'
#
loop_
_entity.id
_entity.type
_entity.pdbx_description
1 polymer ?
#
loop_
_entity_poly.entity_id
_entity_poly.type
_entity_poly.pdbx_seq_one_letter_code
_entity_poly.pdbx_strand_id
1 'polypeptide(L)'
;MDGLKAGFAVELERQGYSPATGDPYLRRFGNLNGWMARHGLGVEDLSPALVEQFCAACRAAGYHLYTSIRGVKPLLVFLRSTGLWSEEPVVPPPADVLLARFALWLERERHLATSSIETYVSHVRPLVERLAIGDRVALERLDVAFVRRFVVERCPRQGRASAKLTVVAVRQLLRFLHLEGAVERPLVGAVPSVRGCRLSGLPKRISGDELERILDACDRSSAIGRRDYAIVVLFARLGVRSAEAAGLRLDHVDWRAGEITMRGKAANCGYRCRRWWVMRSPRI
;
A
#
# COMPACT_ATOMS: atom_id res chain seq x y z
N MET A 1 -29.93 19.90 -14.70
CA MET A 1 -29.01 18.84 -14.20
C MET A 1 -29.67 17.46 -14.01
N ASP A 2 -30.98 17.29 -14.22
CA ASP A 2 -31.64 15.97 -14.01
C ASP A 2 -31.10 14.85 -14.91
N GLY A 3 -30.67 15.19 -16.14
CA GLY A 3 -29.97 14.25 -17.03
C GLY A 3 -28.66 13.71 -16.46
N LEU A 4 -27.93 14.50 -15.65
CA LEU A 4 -26.69 14.05 -15.01
C LEU A 4 -26.94 13.11 -13.84
N LYS A 5 -28.07 13.26 -13.14
CA LYS A 5 -28.43 12.36 -12.04
C LYS A 5 -28.78 10.96 -12.57
N ALA A 6 -29.48 10.89 -13.69
CA ALA A 6 -29.75 9.62 -14.39
C ALA A 6 -28.45 8.98 -14.91
N GLY A 7 -27.57 9.78 -15.53
CA GLY A 7 -26.25 9.30 -15.96
C GLY A 7 -25.39 8.79 -14.80
N PHE A 8 -25.45 9.45 -13.63
CA PHE A 8 -24.71 9.02 -12.46
C PHE A 8 -25.23 7.70 -11.88
N ALA A 9 -26.53 7.44 -11.96
CA ALA A 9 -27.11 6.15 -11.53
C ALA A 9 -26.55 4.99 -12.36
N VAL A 10 -26.51 5.14 -13.68
CA VAL A 10 -25.91 4.16 -14.60
C VAL A 10 -24.43 3.94 -14.29
N GLU A 11 -23.70 5.01 -13.99
CA GLU A 11 -22.27 4.92 -13.65
C GLU A 11 -22.02 4.23 -12.30
N LEU A 12 -22.90 4.42 -11.30
CA LEU A 12 -22.82 3.69 -10.04
C LEU A 12 -23.04 2.18 -10.26
N GLU A 13 -24.00 1.80 -11.09
CA GLU A 13 -24.20 0.40 -11.48
C GLU A 13 -22.97 -0.17 -12.19
N ARG A 14 -22.37 0.58 -13.13
CA ARG A 14 -21.13 0.20 -13.82
C ARG A 14 -19.95 0.02 -12.87
N GLN A 15 -19.89 0.81 -11.79
CA GLN A 15 -18.88 0.68 -10.73
C GLN A 15 -19.18 -0.47 -9.74
N GLY A 16 -20.27 -1.22 -9.94
CA GLY A 16 -20.62 -2.40 -9.14
C GLY A 16 -21.42 -2.08 -7.87
N TYR A 17 -21.98 -0.88 -7.74
CA TYR A 17 -22.87 -0.55 -6.63
C TYR A 17 -24.26 -1.15 -6.85
N SER A 18 -24.82 -1.77 -5.82
CA SER A 18 -26.23 -2.17 -5.83
C SER A 18 -27.15 -0.94 -5.72
N PRO A 19 -28.41 -1.01 -6.20
CA PRO A 19 -29.35 0.11 -6.08
C PRO A 19 -29.52 0.61 -4.64
N ALA A 20 -29.57 -0.29 -3.66
CA ALA A 20 -29.68 0.05 -2.24
C ALA A 20 -28.44 0.79 -1.70
N THR A 21 -27.24 0.45 -2.21
CA THR A 21 -25.98 1.11 -1.83
C THR A 21 -25.74 2.41 -2.61
N GLY A 22 -26.27 2.52 -3.84
CA GLY A 22 -26.13 3.68 -4.71
C GLY A 22 -27.09 4.83 -4.41
N ASP A 23 -28.28 4.54 -3.88
CA ASP A 23 -29.30 5.56 -3.58
C ASP A 23 -28.83 6.69 -2.61
N PRO A 24 -28.04 6.40 -1.54
CA PRO A 24 -27.41 7.45 -0.75
C PRO A 24 -26.49 8.37 -1.56
N TYR A 25 -25.74 7.84 -2.55
CA TYR A 25 -24.87 8.63 -3.42
C TYR A 25 -25.68 9.52 -4.37
N LEU A 26 -26.79 9.00 -4.92
CA LEU A 26 -27.69 9.75 -5.82
C LEU A 26 -28.42 10.88 -5.09
N ARG A 27 -28.89 10.66 -3.87
CA ARG A 27 -29.47 11.72 -3.03
C ARG A 27 -28.46 12.81 -2.75
N ARG A 28 -27.22 12.44 -2.47
CA ARG A 28 -26.13 13.41 -2.20
C ARG A 28 -25.70 14.18 -3.43
N PHE A 29 -25.71 13.56 -4.61
CA PHE A 29 -25.53 14.29 -5.87
C PHE A 29 -26.63 15.34 -6.10
N GLY A 30 -27.89 15.01 -5.77
CA GLY A 30 -28.98 16.00 -5.76
C GLY A 30 -28.72 17.17 -4.80
N ASN A 31 -28.17 16.89 -3.61
CA ASN A 31 -27.82 17.92 -2.65
C ASN A 31 -26.65 18.80 -3.10
N LEU A 32 -25.67 18.23 -3.82
CA LEU A 32 -24.60 19.00 -4.46
C LEU A 32 -25.18 20.01 -5.45
N ASN A 33 -26.07 19.56 -6.35
CA ASN A 33 -26.73 20.43 -7.31
C ASN A 33 -27.49 21.58 -6.61
N GLY A 34 -28.29 21.26 -5.59
CA GLY A 34 -29.00 22.28 -4.81
C GLY A 34 -28.09 23.18 -3.96
N TRP A 35 -26.92 22.71 -3.57
CA TRP A 35 -25.91 23.51 -2.89
C TRP A 35 -25.23 24.48 -3.86
N MET A 36 -24.81 24.02 -5.04
CA MET A 36 -24.22 24.86 -6.09
C MET A 36 -25.20 25.95 -6.55
N ALA A 37 -26.45 25.58 -6.82
CA ALA A 37 -27.49 26.54 -7.23
C ALA A 37 -27.72 27.65 -6.18
N ARG A 38 -27.68 27.32 -4.88
CA ARG A 38 -27.80 28.33 -3.80
C ARG A 38 -26.62 29.30 -3.72
N HIS A 39 -25.46 28.91 -4.24
CA HIS A 39 -24.27 29.76 -4.32
C HIS A 39 -24.13 30.44 -5.69
N GLY A 40 -25.12 30.29 -6.59
CA GLY A 40 -25.08 30.84 -7.94
C GLY A 40 -24.06 30.17 -8.86
N LEU A 41 -23.68 28.92 -8.58
CA LEU A 41 -22.64 28.18 -9.29
C LEU A 41 -23.24 27.16 -10.27
N GLY A 42 -22.66 27.10 -11.46
CA GLY A 42 -23.00 26.17 -12.53
C GLY A 42 -22.07 24.97 -12.61
N VAL A 43 -22.30 24.10 -13.60
CA VAL A 43 -21.48 22.89 -13.82
C VAL A 43 -20.07 23.27 -14.29
N GLU A 44 -19.93 24.41 -14.95
CA GLU A 44 -18.70 25.06 -15.38
C GLU A 44 -17.78 25.46 -14.22
N ASP A 45 -18.32 25.67 -13.02
CA ASP A 45 -17.55 26.06 -11.82
C ASP A 45 -16.99 24.84 -11.06
N LEU A 46 -17.23 23.62 -11.57
CA LEU A 46 -16.73 22.39 -10.97
C LEU A 46 -15.19 22.37 -10.97
N SER A 47 -14.62 22.52 -9.78
CA SER A 47 -13.18 22.50 -9.54
C SER A 47 -12.83 21.66 -8.30
N PRO A 48 -11.57 21.20 -8.16
CA PRO A 48 -11.11 20.53 -6.94
C PRO A 48 -11.39 21.35 -5.67
N ALA A 49 -11.22 22.68 -5.75
CA ALA A 49 -11.49 23.59 -4.64
C ALA A 49 -12.99 23.61 -4.27
N LEU A 50 -13.88 23.64 -5.26
CA LEU A 50 -15.32 23.59 -5.03
C LEU A 50 -15.74 22.27 -4.37
N VAL A 51 -15.17 21.14 -4.81
CA VAL A 51 -15.47 19.83 -4.23
C VAL A 51 -15.01 19.74 -2.78
N GLU A 52 -13.85 20.32 -2.43
CA GLU A 52 -13.41 20.38 -1.03
C GLU A 52 -14.32 21.30 -0.19
N GLN A 53 -14.77 22.44 -0.73
CA GLN A 53 -15.75 23.32 -0.07
C GLN A 53 -17.07 22.59 0.19
N PHE A 54 -17.56 21.84 -0.80
CA PHE A 54 -18.75 21.01 -0.63
C PHE A 54 -18.52 19.89 0.40
N CYS A 55 -17.34 19.26 0.41
CA CYS A 55 -16.98 18.27 1.43
C CYS A 55 -16.95 18.88 2.84
N ALA A 56 -16.43 20.10 2.98
CA ALA A 56 -16.46 20.86 4.23
C ALA A 56 -17.90 21.18 4.66
N ALA A 57 -18.76 21.62 3.73
CA ALA A 57 -20.17 21.87 4.01
C ALA A 57 -20.91 20.59 4.44
N CYS A 58 -20.62 19.44 3.81
CA CYS A 58 -21.19 18.17 4.20
C CYS A 58 -20.77 17.74 5.62
N ARG A 59 -19.50 17.95 5.98
CA ARG A 59 -18.98 17.72 7.35
C ARG A 59 -19.67 18.61 8.37
N ALA A 60 -19.79 19.90 8.08
CA ALA A 60 -20.44 20.87 8.97
C ALA A 60 -21.93 20.56 9.20
N ALA A 61 -22.61 20.01 8.18
CA ALA A 61 -24.00 19.57 8.26
C ALA A 61 -24.20 18.18 8.90
N GLY A 62 -23.13 17.53 9.40
CA GLY A 62 -23.21 16.24 10.09
C GLY A 62 -23.42 15.03 9.17
N TYR A 63 -23.15 15.16 7.87
CA TYR A 63 -23.24 14.02 6.96
C TYR A 63 -22.00 13.13 7.05
N HIS A 64 -22.16 11.85 6.70
CA HIS A 64 -21.07 10.85 6.67
C HIS A 64 -20.57 10.58 5.24
N LEU A 65 -21.41 10.80 4.23
CA LEU A 65 -21.06 10.71 2.81
C LEU A 65 -20.62 12.07 2.26
N TYR A 66 -19.71 12.02 1.28
CA TYR A 66 -19.13 13.20 0.62
C TYR A 66 -18.45 14.18 1.59
N THR A 67 -17.82 13.65 2.63
CA THR A 67 -17.05 14.43 3.63
C THR A 67 -15.56 14.56 3.31
N SER A 68 -15.10 13.88 2.27
CA SER A 68 -13.71 13.89 1.81
C SER A 68 -13.63 13.57 0.32
N ILE A 69 -12.52 13.97 -0.31
CA ILE A 69 -12.19 13.65 -1.71
C ILE A 69 -12.30 12.13 -1.99
N ARG A 70 -11.88 11.28 -1.04
CA ARG A 70 -11.99 9.82 -1.19
C ARG A 70 -13.45 9.36 -1.21
N GLY A 71 -14.32 10.00 -0.42
CA GLY A 71 -15.75 9.68 -0.34
C GLY A 71 -16.55 10.14 -1.56
N VAL A 72 -16.11 11.19 -2.26
CA VAL A 72 -16.72 11.66 -3.53
C VAL A 72 -16.15 10.96 -4.77
N LYS A 73 -15.25 9.99 -4.61
CA LYS A 73 -14.58 9.30 -5.73
C LYS A 73 -15.55 8.77 -6.80
N PRO A 74 -16.68 8.10 -6.48
CA PRO A 74 -17.61 7.61 -7.50
C PRO A 74 -18.19 8.74 -8.36
N LEU A 75 -18.48 9.88 -7.74
CA LEU A 75 -18.96 11.07 -8.42
C LEU A 75 -17.88 11.69 -9.31
N LEU A 76 -16.64 11.81 -8.82
CA LEU A 76 -15.52 12.33 -9.62
C LEU A 76 -15.27 11.45 -10.86
N VAL A 77 -15.38 10.13 -10.73
CA VAL A 77 -15.27 9.20 -11.87
C VAL A 77 -16.37 9.46 -12.91
N PHE A 78 -17.62 9.65 -12.46
CA PHE A 78 -18.72 9.99 -13.35
C PHE A 78 -18.53 11.33 -14.07
N LEU A 79 -18.16 12.38 -13.34
CA LEU A 79 -17.97 13.71 -13.93
C LEU A 79 -16.80 13.70 -14.94
N ARG A 80 -15.75 12.91 -14.71
CA ARG A 80 -14.69 12.69 -15.71
C ARG A 80 -15.21 11.98 -16.95
N SER A 81 -16.03 10.94 -16.78
CA SER A 81 -16.56 10.16 -17.91
C SER A 81 -17.47 10.98 -18.83
N THR A 82 -18.07 12.05 -18.30
CA THR A 82 -18.94 12.98 -19.06
C THR A 82 -18.17 14.16 -19.64
N GLY A 83 -16.86 14.28 -19.38
CA GLY A 83 -16.03 15.41 -19.79
C GLY A 83 -16.30 16.72 -19.02
N LEU A 84 -17.21 16.70 -18.04
CA LEU A 84 -17.57 17.86 -17.21
C LEU A 84 -16.60 18.13 -16.07
N TRP A 85 -15.65 17.23 -15.87
CA TRP A 85 -14.56 17.37 -14.90
C TRP A 85 -13.24 17.05 -15.58
N SER A 86 -12.44 18.09 -15.77
CA SER A 86 -11.00 17.93 -15.96
C SER A 86 -10.35 18.23 -14.62
N GLU A 87 -9.56 17.29 -14.09
CA GLU A 87 -8.51 17.73 -13.18
C GLU A 87 -7.62 18.63 -14.02
N GLU A 88 -7.45 19.89 -13.62
CA GLU A 88 -6.33 20.67 -14.14
C GLU A 88 -5.09 19.79 -13.96
N PRO A 89 -4.29 19.55 -15.01
CA PRO A 89 -3.16 18.64 -14.90
C PRO A 89 -2.23 19.19 -13.82
N VAL A 90 -2.32 18.61 -12.63
CA VAL A 90 -1.42 18.94 -11.53
C VAL A 90 -0.07 18.48 -12.03
N VAL A 91 0.76 19.43 -12.44
CA VAL A 91 2.14 19.15 -12.80
C VAL A 91 2.73 18.42 -11.60
N PRO A 92 3.06 17.13 -11.73
CA PRO A 92 3.54 16.37 -10.59
C PRO A 92 4.80 17.04 -10.06
N PRO A 93 4.97 17.16 -8.73
CA PRO A 93 6.19 17.69 -8.16
C PRO A 93 7.41 17.00 -8.79
N PRO A 94 8.52 17.71 -9.03
CA PRO A 94 9.67 17.16 -9.74
C PRO A 94 10.26 15.93 -9.04
N ALA A 95 10.12 15.85 -7.71
CA ALA A 95 10.46 14.65 -6.95
C ALA A 95 9.60 13.43 -7.35
N ASP A 96 8.30 13.60 -7.55
CA ASP A 96 7.40 12.51 -7.93
C ASP A 96 7.68 12.01 -9.35
N VAL A 97 8.04 12.90 -10.27
CA VAL A 97 8.47 12.53 -11.63
C VAL A 97 9.70 11.62 -11.58
N LEU A 98 10.73 12.01 -10.81
CA LEU A 98 11.95 11.20 -10.65
C LEU A 98 11.66 9.87 -9.96
N LEU A 99 10.86 9.88 -8.89
CA LEU A 99 10.50 8.66 -8.15
C LEU A 99 9.66 7.70 -9.00
N ALA A 100 8.79 8.21 -9.88
CA ALA A 100 8.03 7.39 -10.83
C ALA A 100 8.95 6.71 -11.85
N ARG A 101 9.94 7.44 -12.41
CA ARG A 101 10.96 6.85 -13.28
C ARG A 101 11.78 5.79 -12.57
N PHE A 102 12.20 6.07 -11.33
CA PHE A 102 12.91 5.10 -10.50
C PHE A 102 12.06 3.84 -10.23
N ALA A 103 10.76 4.00 -9.94
CA ALA A 103 9.84 2.90 -9.74
C ALA A 103 9.70 2.01 -10.99
N LEU A 104 9.55 2.63 -12.16
CA LEU A 104 9.50 1.92 -13.45
C LEU A 104 10.80 1.17 -13.73
N TRP A 105 11.95 1.74 -13.40
CA TRP A 105 13.24 1.05 -13.53
C TRP A 105 13.34 -0.16 -12.58
N LEU A 106 12.88 -0.03 -11.33
CA LEU A 106 12.84 -1.15 -10.38
C LEU A 106 11.90 -2.27 -10.84
N GLU A 107 10.81 -1.93 -11.52
CA GLU A 107 9.88 -2.90 -12.09
C GLU A 107 10.49 -3.61 -13.31
N ARG A 108 10.96 -2.85 -14.29
CA ARG A 108 11.38 -3.36 -15.60
C ARG A 108 12.75 -4.02 -15.58
N GLU A 109 13.73 -3.40 -14.93
CA GLU A 109 15.13 -3.85 -14.95
C GLU A 109 15.49 -4.73 -13.75
N ARG A 110 14.75 -4.57 -12.63
CA ARG A 110 15.03 -5.32 -11.39
C ARG A 110 13.96 -6.37 -11.08
N HIS A 111 12.84 -6.38 -11.81
CA HIS A 111 11.71 -7.29 -11.61
C HIS A 111 11.28 -7.41 -10.15
N LEU A 112 11.27 -6.27 -9.45
CA LEU A 112 10.87 -6.23 -8.04
C LEU A 112 9.36 -6.28 -7.92
N ALA A 113 8.87 -6.93 -6.86
CA ALA A 113 7.46 -6.92 -6.52
C ALA A 113 7.00 -5.49 -6.16
N THR A 114 5.74 -5.15 -6.47
CA THR A 114 5.14 -3.83 -6.21
C THR A 114 5.37 -3.33 -4.79
N SER A 115 5.18 -4.19 -3.78
CA SER A 115 5.42 -3.85 -2.38
C SER A 115 6.88 -3.49 -2.07
N SER A 116 7.84 -4.12 -2.76
CA SER A 116 9.27 -3.79 -2.64
C SER A 116 9.59 -2.46 -3.31
N ILE A 117 8.95 -2.17 -4.45
CA ILE A 117 9.07 -0.89 -5.15
C ILE A 117 8.54 0.24 -4.27
N GLU A 118 7.32 0.12 -3.75
CA GLU A 118 6.71 1.09 -2.82
C GLU A 118 7.59 1.34 -1.59
N THR A 119 8.12 0.26 -1.02
CA THR A 119 9.08 0.35 0.10
C THR A 119 10.32 1.14 -0.33
N TYR A 120 10.95 0.83 -1.47
CA TYR A 120 12.18 1.52 -1.87
C TYR A 120 11.93 3.00 -2.19
N VAL A 121 10.85 3.30 -2.91
CA VAL A 121 10.41 4.66 -3.22
C VAL A 121 10.19 5.48 -1.94
N SER A 122 9.46 4.94 -0.96
CA SER A 122 9.22 5.65 0.30
C SER A 122 10.50 5.92 1.10
N HIS A 123 11.48 5.03 1.02
CA HIS A 123 12.77 5.18 1.70
C HIS A 123 13.69 6.21 1.05
N VAL A 124 13.63 6.40 -0.27
CA VAL A 124 14.49 7.37 -0.98
C VAL A 124 13.81 8.72 -1.22
N ARG A 125 12.48 8.80 -1.14
CA ARG A 125 11.71 10.04 -1.28
C ARG A 125 12.28 11.21 -0.47
N PRO A 126 12.62 11.06 0.84
CA PRO A 126 13.18 12.18 1.61
C PRO A 126 14.53 12.68 1.11
N LEU A 127 15.33 11.85 0.40
CA LEU A 127 16.57 12.28 -0.24
C LEU A 127 16.26 13.09 -1.49
N VAL A 128 15.33 12.62 -2.32
CA VAL A 128 14.93 13.29 -3.56
C VAL A 128 14.26 14.64 -3.26
N GLU A 129 13.41 14.71 -2.24
CA GLU A 129 12.76 15.95 -1.79
C GLU A 129 13.78 17.00 -1.31
N ARG A 130 14.90 16.61 -0.69
CA ARG A 130 15.97 17.55 -0.33
C ARG A 130 16.72 18.13 -1.54
N LEU A 131 16.62 17.46 -2.69
CA LEU A 131 17.19 17.90 -3.96
C LEU A 131 16.16 18.67 -4.81
N ALA A 132 14.88 18.63 -4.47
CA ALA A 132 13.84 19.39 -5.15
C ALA A 132 14.01 20.89 -4.86
N ILE A 133 14.21 21.68 -5.90
CA ILE A 133 14.29 23.14 -5.85
C ILE A 133 13.39 23.70 -6.94
N GLY A 134 12.35 24.43 -6.55
CA GLY A 134 11.35 24.94 -7.48
C GLY A 134 10.68 23.80 -8.25
N ASP A 135 10.83 23.83 -9.57
CA ASP A 135 10.24 22.91 -10.54
C ASP A 135 11.17 21.78 -10.99
N ARG A 136 12.36 21.62 -10.39
CA ARG A 136 13.33 20.58 -10.76
C ARG A 136 13.97 19.88 -9.56
N VAL A 137 14.56 18.71 -9.82
CA VAL A 137 15.47 18.03 -8.89
C VAL A 137 16.91 18.38 -9.28
N ALA A 138 17.61 19.11 -8.42
CA ALA A 138 18.98 19.59 -8.65
C ALA A 138 20.01 18.48 -8.40
N LEU A 139 20.10 17.52 -9.33
CA LEU A 139 21.02 16.38 -9.26
C LEU A 139 22.50 16.80 -9.27
N GLU A 140 22.83 18.00 -9.76
CA GLU A 140 24.17 18.58 -9.67
C GLU A 140 24.65 18.78 -8.21
N ARG A 141 23.72 18.86 -7.24
CA ARG A 141 24.04 18.94 -5.80
C ARG A 141 24.26 17.57 -5.16
N LEU A 142 23.99 16.50 -5.89
CA LEU A 142 24.13 15.14 -5.41
C LEU A 142 25.60 14.71 -5.48
N ASP A 143 26.34 14.94 -4.40
CA ASP A 143 27.73 14.51 -4.26
C ASP A 143 27.90 13.48 -3.13
N VAL A 144 29.14 13.02 -2.94
CA VAL A 144 29.51 12.06 -1.88
C VAL A 144 29.14 12.59 -0.49
N ALA A 145 29.34 13.89 -0.23
CA ALA A 145 29.07 14.49 1.06
C ALA A 145 27.57 14.58 1.35
N PHE A 146 26.76 14.91 0.35
CA PHE A 146 25.31 14.96 0.42
C PHE A 146 24.72 13.58 0.75
N VAL A 147 25.14 12.54 0.03
CA VAL A 147 24.69 11.15 0.27
C VAL A 147 25.08 10.71 1.69
N ARG A 148 26.33 10.92 2.10
CA ARG A 148 26.79 10.54 3.44
C ARG A 148 26.00 11.24 4.54
N ARG A 149 25.84 12.56 4.42
CA ARG A 149 25.08 13.38 5.37
C ARG A 149 23.62 12.91 5.49
N PHE A 150 22.95 12.65 4.37
CA PHE A 150 21.59 12.10 4.40
C PHE A 150 21.52 10.79 5.20
N VAL A 151 22.40 9.84 4.91
CA VAL A 151 22.38 8.52 5.58
C VAL A 151 22.68 8.66 7.08
N VAL A 152 23.67 9.47 7.45
CA VAL A 152 24.08 9.71 8.84
C VAL A 152 23.00 10.42 9.65
N GLU A 153 22.25 11.35 9.07
CA GLU A 153 21.14 12.02 9.75
C GLU A 153 19.89 11.13 9.86
N ARG A 154 19.59 10.36 8.81
CA ARG A 154 18.32 9.62 8.70
C ARG A 154 18.34 8.29 9.42
N CYS A 155 19.39 7.48 9.24
CA CYS A 155 19.44 6.10 9.71
C CYS A 155 19.38 5.95 11.24
N PRO A 156 20.04 6.81 12.06
CA PRO A 156 19.95 6.71 13.52
C PRO A 156 18.54 6.95 14.08
N ARG A 157 17.68 7.65 13.33
CA ARG A 157 16.27 7.90 13.70
C ARG A 157 15.33 6.76 13.29
N GLN A 158 15.86 5.67 12.75
CA GLN A 158 15.09 4.53 12.24
C GLN A 158 15.42 3.27 13.03
N GLY A 159 14.46 2.35 13.11
CA GLY A 159 14.73 0.98 13.53
C GLY A 159 15.76 0.33 12.58
N ARG A 160 16.55 -0.62 13.10
CA ARG A 160 17.68 -1.24 12.37
C ARG A 160 17.30 -1.81 11.00
N ALA A 161 16.15 -2.50 10.90
CA ALA A 161 15.66 -3.05 9.65
C ALA A 161 15.35 -1.95 8.62
N SER A 162 14.69 -0.89 9.07
CA SER A 162 14.37 0.29 8.26
C SER A 162 15.65 1.01 7.80
N ALA A 163 16.64 1.19 8.68
CA ALA A 163 17.93 1.78 8.31
C ALA A 163 18.68 0.98 7.23
N LYS A 164 18.67 -0.36 7.33
CA LYS A 164 19.24 -1.24 6.28
C LYS A 164 18.50 -1.06 4.95
N LEU A 165 17.16 -1.02 4.98
CA LEU A 165 16.35 -0.79 3.78
C LEU A 165 16.64 0.58 3.17
N THR A 166 16.77 1.64 3.97
CA THR A 166 17.18 2.98 3.50
C THR A 166 18.50 2.91 2.74
N VAL A 167 19.52 2.27 3.31
CA VAL A 167 20.83 2.13 2.63
C VAL A 167 20.74 1.32 1.34
N VAL A 168 19.98 0.23 1.31
CA VAL A 168 19.76 -0.54 0.08
C VAL A 168 19.05 0.30 -0.97
N ALA A 169 17.96 0.95 -0.61
CA ALA A 169 17.15 1.75 -1.53
C ALA A 169 17.94 2.94 -2.08
N VAL A 170 18.72 3.65 -1.24
CA VAL A 170 19.61 4.73 -1.68
C VAL A 170 20.65 4.21 -2.68
N ARG A 171 21.26 3.05 -2.43
CA ARG A 171 22.21 2.47 -3.40
C ARG A 171 21.56 2.13 -4.73
N GLN A 172 20.32 1.63 -4.72
CA GLN A 172 19.57 1.35 -5.95
C GLN A 172 19.25 2.65 -6.70
N LEU A 173 18.82 3.70 -6.01
CA LEU A 173 18.57 5.01 -6.62
C LEU A 173 19.85 5.58 -7.26
N LEU A 174 20.97 5.58 -6.54
CA LEU A 174 22.24 6.09 -7.08
C LEU A 174 22.73 5.28 -8.29
N ARG A 175 22.48 3.97 -8.31
CA ARG A 175 22.77 3.13 -9.48
C ARG A 175 21.89 3.49 -10.66
N PHE A 176 20.59 3.66 -10.43
CA PHE A 176 19.63 4.11 -11.43
C PHE A 176 20.04 5.45 -12.05
N LEU A 177 20.31 6.46 -11.23
CA LEU A 177 20.71 7.80 -11.69
C LEU A 177 22.01 7.78 -12.50
N HIS A 178 22.95 6.91 -12.14
CA HIS A 178 24.18 6.74 -12.91
C HIS A 178 23.94 6.05 -14.25
N LEU A 179 23.12 4.99 -14.29
CA LEU A 179 22.78 4.26 -15.52
C LEU A 179 21.97 5.11 -16.50
N GLU A 180 21.14 6.03 -16.01
CA GLU A 180 20.44 7.00 -16.85
C GLU A 180 21.33 8.17 -17.33
N GLY A 181 22.61 8.20 -16.92
CA GLY A 181 23.52 9.30 -17.24
C GLY A 181 23.22 10.61 -16.49
N ALA A 182 22.29 10.60 -15.53
CA ALA A 182 21.91 11.78 -14.76
C ALA A 182 22.97 12.18 -13.71
N VAL A 183 23.85 11.24 -13.34
CA VAL A 183 25.05 11.49 -12.54
C VAL A 183 26.25 10.83 -13.21
N GLU A 184 27.27 11.63 -13.53
CA GLU A 184 28.46 11.18 -14.26
C GLU A 184 29.27 10.12 -13.48
N ARG A 185 29.45 10.31 -12.17
CA ARG A 185 30.26 9.42 -11.32
C ARG A 185 29.38 8.48 -10.49
N PRO A 186 29.73 7.19 -10.36
CA PRO A 186 28.96 6.28 -9.53
C PRO A 186 29.09 6.61 -8.04
N LEU A 187 27.99 7.00 -7.40
CA LEU A 187 27.96 7.39 -5.98
C LEU A 187 27.61 6.26 -5.01
N VAL A 188 27.40 5.04 -5.50
CA VAL A 188 27.00 3.89 -4.65
C VAL A 188 27.97 3.66 -3.49
N GLY A 189 29.29 3.87 -3.73
CA GLY A 189 30.34 3.75 -2.71
C GLY A 189 30.32 4.84 -1.64
N ALA A 190 29.58 5.93 -1.85
CA ALA A 190 29.40 6.98 -0.84
C ALA A 190 28.52 6.52 0.33
N VAL A 191 27.63 5.55 0.10
CA VAL A 191 26.61 5.11 1.07
C VAL A 191 27.25 4.27 2.18
N PRO A 192 27.32 4.79 3.43
CA PRO A 192 27.89 4.05 4.55
C PRO A 192 27.18 2.70 4.78
N SER A 193 27.93 1.69 5.21
CA SER A 193 27.33 0.45 5.68
C SER A 193 26.67 0.68 7.05
N VAL A 194 25.40 0.34 7.19
CA VAL A 194 24.80 0.16 8.52
C VAL A 194 25.41 -1.10 9.12
N ARG A 195 26.16 -0.96 10.23
CA ARG A 195 26.74 -2.11 10.94
C ARG A 195 25.64 -3.12 11.26
N GLY A 196 25.70 -4.29 10.61
CA GLY A 196 24.93 -5.45 11.07
C GLY A 196 25.63 -6.00 12.29
N CYS A 197 25.09 -5.80 13.49
CA CYS A 197 25.53 -6.63 14.61
C CYS A 197 25.17 -8.08 14.27
N ARG A 198 26.19 -8.91 14.02
CA ARG A 198 26.13 -10.38 14.00
C ARG A 198 25.58 -10.96 15.32
N LEU A 199 25.40 -10.11 16.34
CA LEU A 199 24.98 -10.43 17.71
C LEU A 199 23.56 -9.94 18.05
N SER A 200 22.69 -9.60 17.09
CA SER A 200 21.26 -9.53 17.42
C SER A 200 20.85 -10.94 17.83
N GLY A 201 20.59 -11.15 19.13
CA GLY A 201 20.20 -12.44 19.66
C GLY A 201 19.10 -13.06 18.79
N LEU A 202 19.17 -14.37 18.59
CA LEU A 202 18.14 -15.10 17.87
C LEU A 202 16.77 -14.70 18.45
N PRO A 203 15.73 -14.52 17.61
CA PRO A 203 14.38 -14.28 18.10
C PRO A 203 14.07 -15.31 19.19
N LYS A 204 13.63 -14.84 20.37
CA LYS A 204 13.26 -15.74 21.47
C LYS A 204 12.15 -16.66 20.97
N ARG A 205 12.34 -17.97 21.13
CA ARG A 205 11.32 -18.97 20.83
C ARG A 205 10.24 -18.89 21.91
N ILE A 206 8.97 -19.00 21.51
CA ILE A 206 7.87 -19.13 22.46
C ILE A 206 7.99 -20.48 23.19
N SER A 207 7.73 -20.50 24.50
CA SER A 207 7.65 -21.76 25.25
C SER A 207 6.41 -22.57 24.85
N GLY A 208 6.39 -23.85 25.21
CA GLY A 208 5.19 -24.69 25.02
C GLY A 208 3.98 -24.10 25.74
N ASP A 209 4.16 -23.70 27.00
CA ASP A 209 3.09 -23.11 27.82
C ASP A 209 2.60 -21.75 27.30
N GLU A 210 3.48 -20.96 26.67
CA GLU A 210 3.09 -19.73 25.98
C GLU A 210 2.24 -20.02 24.75
N LEU A 211 2.61 -21.05 23.97
CA LEU A 211 1.84 -21.46 22.80
C LEU A 211 0.45 -21.99 23.20
N GLU A 212 0.37 -22.87 24.20
CA GLU A 212 -0.91 -23.41 24.67
C GLU A 212 -1.83 -22.29 25.16
N ARG A 213 -1.32 -21.30 25.91
CA ARG A 213 -2.11 -20.13 26.32
C ARG A 213 -2.65 -19.32 25.13
N ILE A 214 -1.89 -19.17 24.05
CA ILE A 214 -2.34 -18.48 22.84
C ILE A 214 -3.44 -19.30 22.14
N LEU A 215 -3.27 -20.62 22.08
CA LEU A 215 -4.25 -21.52 21.47
C LEU A 215 -5.56 -21.55 22.27
N ASP A 216 -5.48 -21.57 23.60
CA ASP A 216 -6.64 -21.57 24.50
C ASP A 216 -7.41 -20.25 24.49
N ALA A 217 -6.72 -19.12 24.21
CA ALA A 217 -7.35 -17.82 24.06
C ALA A 217 -8.22 -17.70 22.78
N CYS A 218 -8.10 -18.63 21.83
CA CYS A 218 -8.91 -18.63 20.61
C CYS A 218 -10.30 -19.23 20.89
N ASP A 219 -11.36 -18.42 20.79
CA ASP A 219 -12.74 -18.91 20.94
C ASP A 219 -13.17 -19.79 19.75
N ARG A 220 -13.06 -21.10 19.92
CA ARG A 220 -13.40 -22.10 18.89
C ARG A 220 -14.92 -22.27 18.66
N SER A 221 -15.78 -21.62 19.45
CA SER A 221 -17.22 -21.60 19.19
C SER A 221 -17.57 -20.68 18.02
N SER A 222 -16.81 -19.61 17.81
CA SER A 222 -16.97 -18.69 16.68
C SER A 222 -16.18 -19.13 15.43
N ALA A 223 -16.66 -18.71 14.24
CA ALA A 223 -15.93 -18.95 13.00
C ALA A 223 -14.57 -18.22 12.97
N ILE A 224 -14.48 -17.04 13.59
CA ILE A 224 -13.25 -16.25 13.67
C ILE A 224 -12.22 -16.95 14.56
N GLY A 225 -12.60 -17.39 15.76
CA GLY A 225 -11.64 -18.03 16.65
C GLY A 225 -11.21 -19.42 16.16
N ARG A 226 -12.05 -20.17 15.44
CA ARG A 226 -11.59 -21.38 14.70
C ARG A 226 -10.54 -21.06 13.65
N ARG A 227 -10.72 -19.97 12.90
CA ARG A 227 -9.75 -19.52 11.89
C ARG A 227 -8.43 -19.12 12.56
N ASP A 228 -8.50 -18.30 13.61
CA ASP A 228 -7.32 -17.78 14.29
C ASP A 228 -6.54 -18.93 14.95
N TYR A 229 -7.23 -19.89 15.59
CA TYR A 229 -6.64 -21.13 16.09
C TYR A 229 -5.89 -21.89 14.98
N ALA A 230 -6.52 -22.12 13.83
CA ALA A 230 -5.91 -22.82 12.71
C ALA A 230 -4.66 -22.10 12.18
N ILE A 231 -4.67 -20.77 12.12
CA ILE A 231 -3.52 -19.95 11.71
C ILE A 231 -2.36 -20.08 12.71
N VAL A 232 -2.64 -20.04 14.02
CA VAL A 232 -1.61 -20.20 15.06
C VAL A 232 -0.99 -21.61 15.00
N VAL A 233 -1.81 -22.65 14.82
CA VAL A 233 -1.32 -24.03 14.65
C VAL A 233 -0.44 -24.15 13.41
N LEU A 234 -0.83 -23.52 12.29
CA LEU A 234 -0.02 -23.47 11.07
C LEU A 234 1.36 -22.85 11.32
N PHE A 235 1.41 -21.71 12.00
CA PHE A 235 2.69 -21.06 12.36
C PHE A 235 3.54 -21.95 13.27
N ALA A 236 2.95 -22.51 14.32
CA ALA A 236 3.68 -23.27 15.32
C ALA A 236 4.21 -24.62 14.79
N ARG A 237 3.44 -25.30 13.93
CA ARG A 237 3.78 -26.65 13.46
C ARG A 237 4.54 -26.67 12.14
N LEU A 238 4.17 -25.79 11.21
CA LEU A 238 4.72 -25.82 9.85
C LEU A 238 5.72 -24.68 9.59
N GLY A 239 5.83 -23.71 10.49
CA GLY A 239 6.73 -22.57 10.31
C GLY A 239 6.40 -21.72 9.08
N VAL A 240 5.15 -21.76 8.61
CA VAL A 240 4.71 -20.97 7.45
C VAL A 240 4.75 -19.49 7.77
N ARG A 241 5.10 -18.67 6.78
CA ARG A 241 5.09 -17.21 6.92
C ARG A 241 3.65 -16.69 6.89
N SER A 242 3.45 -15.51 7.47
CA SER A 242 2.14 -14.83 7.48
C SER A 242 1.54 -14.67 6.07
N ALA A 243 2.36 -14.29 5.08
CA ALA A 243 1.91 -14.17 3.69
C ALA A 243 1.53 -15.52 3.06
N GLU A 244 2.24 -16.59 3.43
CA GLU A 244 1.97 -17.94 2.93
C GLU A 244 0.66 -18.48 3.54
N ALA A 245 0.42 -18.25 4.83
CA ALA A 245 -0.85 -18.58 5.48
C ALA A 245 -2.03 -17.76 4.92
N ALA A 246 -1.83 -16.45 4.67
CA ALA A 246 -2.85 -15.58 4.10
C ALA A 246 -3.21 -15.94 2.64
N GLY A 247 -2.26 -16.51 1.88
CA GLY A 247 -2.47 -16.96 0.50
C GLY A 247 -2.98 -18.40 0.36
N LEU A 248 -3.23 -19.10 1.48
CA LEU A 248 -3.70 -20.47 1.45
C LEU A 248 -5.15 -20.55 0.95
N ARG A 249 -5.43 -21.53 0.10
CA ARG A 249 -6.75 -21.79 -0.48
C ARG A 249 -7.15 -23.23 -0.21
N LEU A 250 -8.45 -23.54 -0.33
CA LEU A 250 -8.96 -24.89 -0.04
C LEU A 250 -8.40 -25.97 -0.98
N ASP A 251 -8.12 -25.61 -2.24
CA ASP A 251 -7.48 -26.47 -3.24
C ASP A 251 -6.01 -26.77 -2.95
N HIS A 252 -5.39 -26.05 -2.00
CA HIS A 252 -4.03 -26.35 -1.54
C HIS A 252 -4.00 -27.43 -0.43
N VAL A 253 -5.16 -27.84 0.09
CA VAL A 253 -5.26 -28.81 1.18
C VAL A 253 -5.72 -30.16 0.64
N ASP A 254 -4.84 -31.16 0.73
CA ASP A 254 -5.21 -32.54 0.50
C ASP A 254 -5.62 -33.16 1.84
N TRP A 255 -6.93 -33.19 2.08
CA TRP A 255 -7.51 -33.75 3.30
C TRP A 255 -7.26 -35.25 3.46
N ARG A 256 -7.15 -35.99 2.35
CA ARG A 256 -6.93 -37.45 2.37
C ARG A 256 -5.47 -37.77 2.67
N ALA A 257 -4.55 -37.02 2.07
CA ALA A 257 -3.12 -37.18 2.32
C ALA A 257 -2.66 -36.49 3.63
N GLY A 258 -3.45 -35.57 4.17
CA GLY A 258 -3.07 -34.76 5.33
C GLY A 258 -1.91 -33.83 5.01
N GLU A 259 -1.96 -33.21 3.83
CA GLU A 259 -0.87 -32.40 3.27
C GLU A 259 -1.37 -31.02 2.86
N ILE A 260 -0.50 -30.03 3.02
CA ILE A 260 -0.74 -28.68 2.54
C ILE A 260 0.36 -28.30 1.56
N THR A 261 -0.06 -27.84 0.38
CA THR A 261 0.84 -27.35 -0.67
C THR A 261 1.00 -25.85 -0.54
N MET A 262 2.22 -25.40 -0.25
CA MET A 262 2.52 -23.96 -0.14
C MET A 262 3.14 -23.46 -1.45
N ARG A 263 2.73 -22.27 -1.90
CA ARG A 263 3.35 -21.60 -3.06
C ARG A 263 4.36 -20.56 -2.57
N GLY A 264 5.64 -20.75 -2.91
CA GLY A 264 6.72 -19.81 -2.61
C GLY A 264 6.83 -18.65 -3.61
N LYS A 265 7.72 -17.69 -3.31
CA LYS A 265 7.97 -16.47 -4.12
C LYS A 265 8.49 -16.76 -5.55
N ALA A 266 9.02 -17.95 -5.82
CA ALA A 266 9.22 -18.42 -7.19
C ALA A 266 7.96 -19.15 -7.62
N ALA A 267 7.27 -18.66 -8.66
CA ALA A 267 5.98 -19.15 -9.14
C ALA A 267 5.92 -20.66 -9.50
N ASN A 268 7.03 -21.38 -9.39
CA ASN A 268 7.15 -22.80 -9.71
C ASN A 268 7.87 -23.66 -8.65
N CYS A 269 8.14 -23.13 -7.44
CA CYS A 269 8.72 -23.91 -6.35
C CYS A 269 7.67 -24.14 -5.26
N GLY A 270 6.77 -25.10 -5.51
CA GLY A 270 5.86 -25.60 -4.48
C GLY A 270 6.62 -26.55 -3.56
N TYR A 271 6.62 -26.28 -2.26
CA TYR A 271 7.05 -27.27 -1.28
C TYR A 271 5.84 -27.82 -0.55
N ARG A 272 5.90 -29.11 -0.27
CA ARG A 272 4.83 -29.89 0.37
C ARG A 272 5.21 -30.10 1.83
N CYS A 273 4.44 -29.53 2.75
CA CYS A 273 4.60 -29.83 4.17
C CYS A 273 3.82 -31.10 4.50
N ARG A 274 4.53 -32.15 4.95
CA ARG A 274 3.91 -33.40 5.39
C ARG A 274 3.62 -33.39 6.89
N ARG A 275 2.54 -34.10 7.27
CA ARG A 275 2.13 -34.53 8.63
C ARG A 275 1.26 -33.52 9.40
N TRP A 276 -0.04 -33.50 9.04
CA TRP A 276 -1.08 -32.72 9.74
C TRP A 276 -1.75 -33.42 10.94
N TRP A 277 -1.55 -34.73 11.13
CA TRP A 277 -2.22 -35.49 12.20
C TRP A 277 -1.27 -36.37 13.01
N VAL A 278 -0.70 -35.81 14.09
CA VAL A 278 -0.34 -36.57 15.30
C VAL A 278 -0.65 -35.70 16.52
N MET A 279 -1.93 -35.62 16.88
CA MET A 279 -2.33 -35.61 18.28
C MET A 279 -3.44 -36.64 18.40
N ARG A 280 -3.15 -37.75 19.10
CA ARG A 280 -4.17 -38.66 19.58
C ARG A 280 -5.15 -37.85 20.42
N SER A 281 -6.38 -37.71 19.93
CA SER A 281 -7.52 -37.55 20.81
C SER A 281 -7.60 -38.82 21.67
N PRO A 282 -7.59 -38.73 23.02
CA PRO A 282 -8.03 -39.87 23.82
C PRO A 282 -9.49 -40.07 23.43
N ARG A 283 -9.82 -41.28 22.95
CA ARG A 283 -11.21 -41.68 22.84
C ARG A 283 -11.80 -41.74 24.25
N ILE A 284 -13.06 -41.31 24.32
CA ILE A 284 -14.00 -41.30 25.47
C ILE A 284 -13.84 -40.06 26.36
#